data_AF-A0A958P8R3-F1
#
_entry.id   AF-A0A958P8R3-F1
#
_cell.length_a   1.000
_cell.length_b   1.000
_cell.length_c   1.000
_cell.angle_alpha   90.00
_cell.angle_beta   90.00
_cell.angle_gamma   90.00
#
_symmetry.space_group_name_H-M   'P 1'
#
loop_
_entity.id
_entity.type
_entity.pdbx_description
1 polymer ?
#
loop_
_entity_poly.entity_id
_entity_poly.type
_entity_poly.pdbx_seq_one_letter_code
_entity_poly.pdbx_strand_id
1 'polypeptide(L)' 'VQKIEELLQRSGARIERETDRLKILSPVSNFSHEFDFDCEGDPRLAMAAAILLKKEIPVNIKNRQIVNKSFPDFWDILNV' A
#
# COMPACT_ATOMS: atom_id res chain seq x y z
N VAL A 1 10.77 4.61 -3.98
CA VAL A 1 9.78 4.80 -5.07
C VAL A 1 9.37 3.47 -5.68
N GLN A 2 10.29 2.57 -6.03
CA GLN A 2 9.96 1.26 -6.62
C GLN A 2 8.88 0.45 -5.85
N LYS A 3 8.88 0.50 -4.51
CA LYS A 3 7.86 -0.20 -3.69
C LYS A 3 6.47 0.40 -3.73
N ILE A 4 6.31 1.72 -3.90
CA ILE A 4 4.98 2.30 -4.05
C ILE A 4 4.39 1.93 -5.42
N GLU A 5 5.22 1.83 -6.45
CA GLU A 5 4.82 1.36 -7.77
C GLU A 5 4.32 -0.10 -7.69
N GLU A 6 5.08 -0.97 -7.02
CA GLU A 6 4.66 -2.37 -6.76
C GLU A 6 3.31 -2.42 -6.02
N LEU A 7 3.15 -1.65 -4.94
CA LEU A 7 1.91 -1.61 -4.15
C LEU A 7 0.71 -1.20 -5.01
N LEU A 8 0.86 -0.13 -5.80
CA LEU A 8 -0.22 0.42 -6.63
C LEU A 8 -0.55 -0.50 -7.81
N GLN A 9 0.46 -1.09 -8.44
CA GLN A 9 0.25 -2.06 -9.52
C GLN A 9 -0.44 -3.31 -9.00
N ARG A 10 0.01 -3.84 -7.85
CA ARG A 10 -0.65 -4.96 -7.19
C ARG A 10 -2.04 -4.59 -6.68
N SER A 11 -2.38 -3.33 -6.44
CA SER A 11 -3.75 -2.92 -6.13
C SER A 11 -4.61 -2.66 -7.39
N GLY A 12 -4.10 -2.98 -8.59
CA GLY A 12 -4.81 -2.86 -9.86
C GLY A 12 -4.65 -1.52 -10.59
N ALA A 13 -3.87 -0.57 -10.06
CA ALA A 13 -3.61 0.69 -10.74
C ALA A 13 -2.58 0.52 -11.86
N ARG A 14 -2.76 1.23 -12.97
CA ARG A 14 -1.73 1.33 -14.00
C ARG A 14 -0.79 2.47 -13.66
N ILE A 15 0.51 2.18 -13.63
CA ILE A 15 1.56 3.15 -13.31
C ILE A 15 2.43 3.38 -14.53
N GLU A 16 2.59 4.64 -14.89
CA GLU A 16 3.54 5.09 -15.92
C GLU A 16 4.63 5.91 -15.24
N ARG A 17 5.87 5.44 -15.35
CA ARG A 17 7.03 6.09 -14.74
C ARG A 17 7.65 7.06 -15.73
N GLU A 18 7.85 8.29 -15.26
CA GLU A 18 8.61 9.32 -15.94
C GLU A 18 9.89 9.62 -15.17
N THR A 19 10.74 10.50 -15.70
CA THR A 19 12.09 10.74 -15.15
C THR A 19 12.06 11.31 -13.73
N ASP A 20 11.06 12.14 -13.40
CA ASP A 20 10.91 12.82 -12.11
C ASP A 20 9.54 12.54 -11.45
N ARG A 21 8.66 11.75 -12.07
CA ARG A 21 7.25 11.63 -11.70
C ARG A 21 6.70 10.23 -11.91
N LEU A 22 5.59 9.97 -11.24
CA LEU A 22 4.72 8.82 -11.49
C LEU A 22 3.36 9.33 -11.94
N LYS A 23 2.88 8.82 -13.08
CA LYS A 23 1.49 8.95 -13.51
C LYS A 23 0.72 7.74 -13.02
N ILE A 24 -0.27 7.98 -12.15
CA ILE A 24 -1.16 6.96 -11.61
C ILE A 24 -2.47 7.05 -12.38
N LEU A 25 -2.79 6.01 -13.14
CA LEU A 25 -3.99 5.92 -13.95
C LEU A 25 -5.05 5.07 -13.23
N SER A 26 -6.32 5.29 -13.58
CA SER A 26 -7.45 4.56 -13.00
C SER A 26 -7.25 3.04 -13.11
N PRO A 27 -7.73 2.26 -12.13
CA PRO A 27 -7.66 0.81 -12.17
C PRO A 27 -8.35 0.27 -13.42
N VAL A 28 -7.74 -0.74 -14.03
CA VAL A 28 -8.27 -1.35 -15.26
C VAL A 28 -9.36 -2.40 -14.96
N SER A 29 -9.48 -2.82 -13.69
CA SER A 29 -10.46 -3.80 -13.21
C SER A 29 -10.65 -3.71 -11.69
N ASN A 30 -11.74 -4.30 -11.19
CA ASN A 30 -11.88 -4.59 -9.74
C ASN A 30 -10.79 -5.58 -9.33
N PHE A 31 -10.05 -5.26 -8.28
CA PHE A 31 -8.95 -6.08 -7.81
C PHE A 31 -9.43 -7.04 -6.72
N SER A 32 -9.27 -8.35 -6.94
CA SER A 32 -9.84 -9.40 -6.06
C SER A 32 -8.84 -10.47 -5.62
N HIS A 33 -7.53 -10.26 -5.78
CA HIS A 33 -6.53 -11.28 -5.46
C HIS A 33 -5.71 -10.86 -4.25
N GLU A 34 -5.55 -11.77 -3.28
CA GLU A 34 -4.70 -11.50 -2.13
C GLU A 34 -3.22 -11.38 -2.55
N PHE A 35 -2.49 -10.43 -1.97
CA PHE A 35 -1.06 -10.32 -2.18
C PHE A 35 -0.29 -9.90 -0.94
N ASP A 36 0.94 -10.41 -0.84
CA ASP A 36 1.92 -9.99 0.14
C ASP A 36 2.58 -8.66 -0.25
N PHE A 37 2.79 -7.78 0.73
CA PHE A 37 3.55 -6.55 0.55
C PHE A 37 4.59 -6.37 1.67
N ASP A 38 5.86 -6.28 1.29
CA ASP A 38 6.96 -5.94 2.19
C ASP A 38 7.25 -4.44 2.15
N CYS A 39 7.17 -3.80 3.31
CA CYS A 39 7.39 -2.37 3.49
C CYS A 39 8.86 -2.00 3.65
N GLU A 40 9.78 -2.98 3.69
CA GLU A 40 11.24 -2.78 3.83
C GLU A 40 11.62 -1.90 5.03
N GLY A 41 10.78 -1.93 6.08
CA GLY A 41 10.96 -1.13 7.28
C GLY A 41 10.52 0.34 7.19
N ASP A 42 9.92 0.80 6.08
CA ASP A 42 9.35 2.15 5.99
C ASP A 42 7.92 2.18 6.56
N PRO A 43 7.67 2.89 7.67
CA PRO A 43 6.33 2.98 8.25
C PRO A 43 5.33 3.69 7.34
N ARG A 44 5.77 4.57 6.43
CA ARG A 44 4.89 5.26 5.48
C ARG A 44 4.37 4.32 4.41
N LEU A 45 5.17 3.34 3.97
CA LEU A 45 4.71 2.30 3.04
C LEU A 45 3.69 1.38 3.70
N ALA A 46 3.90 1.03 4.97
CA ALA A 46 2.92 0.25 5.74
C ALA A 46 1.60 1.01 5.93
N MET A 47 1.66 2.30 6.25
CA MET A 47 0.48 3.15 6.32
C MET A 47 -0.25 3.28 4.97
N ALA A 48 0.50 3.43 3.87
CA ALA A 48 -0.09 3.48 2.52
C ALA A 48 -0.82 2.17 2.17
N ALA A 49 -0.22 1.01 2.47
CA ALA A 49 -0.84 -0.29 2.25
C ALA A 49 -2.08 -0.48 3.14
N ALA A 50 -2.10 0.06 4.35
CA ALA A 50 -3.24 -0.03 5.24
C ALA A 50 -4.51 0.67 4.70
N ILE A 51 -4.35 1.70 3.87
CA ILE A 51 -5.49 2.34 3.20
C ILE A 51 -6.18 1.36 2.22
N LEU A 52 -5.42 0.44 1.63
CA LEU A 52 -5.98 -0.61 0.77
C LEU A 52 -6.84 -1.58 1.59
N LEU A 53 -6.39 -1.97 2.79
CA LEU A 53 -7.19 -2.77 3.72
C LEU A 53 -8.53 -2.10 4.05
N LYS A 54 -8.53 -0.78 4.27
CA LYS A 54 -9.76 0.00 4.52
C LYS A 54 -10.74 0.00 3.34
N LYS A 55 -10.25 -0.28 2.14
CA LYS A 55 -11.03 -0.44 0.90
C LYS A 55 -11.31 -1.90 0.56
N GLU A 56 -11.13 -2.80 1.52
CA GLU A 56 -11.38 -4.24 1.38
C GLU A 56 -10.51 -4.90 0.29
N ILE A 57 -9.38 -4.27 -0.06
CA ILE A 57 -8.38 -4.88 -0.94
C ILE A 57 -7.52 -5.82 -0.08
N PRO A 58 -7.47 -7.13 -0.41
CA PRO A 58 -6.78 -8.12 0.41
C PRO A 58 -5.26 -7.99 0.25
N VAL A 59 -4.61 -7.22 1.12
CA VAL A 59 -3.14 -7.07 1.18
C VAL A 59 -2.59 -7.56 2.51
N ASN A 60 -1.64 -8.48 2.48
CA ASN A 60 -0.91 -8.93 3.66
C ASN A 60 0.35 -8.08 3.87
N ILE A 61 0.29 -7.15 4.82
CA ILE A 61 1.37 -6.19 5.10
C ILE A 61 2.41 -6.83 6.03
N LYS A 62 3.59 -7.15 5.49
CA LYS A 62 4.71 -7.69 6.29
C LYS A 62 5.24 -6.62 7.24
N ASN A 63 5.52 -7.02 8.48
CA ASN A 63 6.05 -6.15 9.53
C ASN A 63 5.20 -4.90 9.83
N ARG A 64 3.87 -5.00 9.75
CA ARG A 64 2.93 -3.87 9.99
C ARG A 64 3.12 -3.14 11.33
N GLN A 65 3.69 -3.80 12.34
CA GLN A 65 4.04 -3.22 13.64
C GLN A 65 5.07 -2.08 13.58
N ILE A 66 5.80 -1.91 12.46
CA ILE A 66 6.75 -0.80 12.29
C ILE A 66 6.07 0.57 12.42
N VAL A 67 4.79 0.67 12.06
CA VAL A 67 4.00 1.89 12.17
C VAL A 67 3.91 2.35 13.63
N ASN A 68 3.86 1.42 14.58
CA ASN A 68 3.68 1.73 16.00
C ASN A 68 4.85 2.53 16.58
N LYS A 69 6.03 2.51 15.94
CA LYS A 69 7.16 3.36 16.35
C LYS A 69 6.92 4.84 16.07
N SER A 70 6.21 5.17 15.00
CA SER A 70 5.93 6.55 14.57
C SER A 70 4.52 7.01 14.92
N PHE A 71 3.55 6.08 14.94
CA PHE A 71 2.14 6.36 15.15
C PHE A 71 1.45 5.14 15.81
N PRO A 72 1.54 5.00 17.14
CA PRO A 72 1.01 3.85 17.89
C PRO A 72 -0.48 3.57 17.64
N ASP A 73 -1.30 4.63 17.61
CA ASP A 73 -2.77 4.51 17.54
C ASP A 73 -3.29 4.34 16.11
N PHE A 74 -2.40 4.24 15.11
CA PHE A 74 -2.76 4.26 13.69
C PHE A 74 -3.78 3.16 13.32
N TRP A 75 -3.54 1.93 13.77
CA TRP A 75 -4.38 0.77 13.43
C TRP A 75 -5.75 0.86 14.08
N ASP A 76 -5.81 1.34 15.33
CA ASP A 76 -7.07 1.56 16.05
C ASP A 76 -7.90 2.67 15.39
N ILE A 77 -7.25 3.78 15.00
CA ILE A 77 -7.91 4.88 14.27
C ILE A 77 -8.45 4.37 12.93
N LEU A 78 -7.65 3.61 12.19
CA LEU A 78 -8.04 3.11 10.87
C LEU A 78 -9.08 1.99 10.95
N ASN A 79 -9.17 1.29 12.09
CA ASN A 79 -10.02 0.13 12.36
C ASN A 79 -9.76 -1.02 11.36
N VAL A 80 -8.48 -1.44 11.21
CA VAL A 80 -8.00 -2.54 10.33
C VAL A 80 -6.84 -3.33 10.95
#